data_AF-A0A538PQR0-F1
#
_entry.id   AF-A0A538PQR0-F1
#
_cell.length_a   1.000
_cell.length_b   1.000
_cell.length_c   1.000
_cell.angle_alpha   90.00
_cell.angle_beta   90.00
_cell.angle_gamma   90.00
#
_symmetry.space_group_name_H-M   'P 1'
#
loop_
_entity.id
_entity.type
_entity.pdbx_description
1 polymer ?
#
loop_
_entity_poly.entity_id
_entity_poly.type
_entity_poly.pdbx_seq_one_letter_code
_entity_poly.pdbx_strand_id
1 'polypeptide(L)'
;MTTPKRSVAPEADDLSGVPFIDDAERDESAWLLARDADPRAPAPSLTIAIDYAEIMDLLASLPPGASDEPWHDEVLRAALSMAPPSRPWWRRAAIRWATAGALAAAAAAVVLTLISRAPVAELEVETYSPDLARSHSEDLQPVVGDQLVVTAHTRETSDLRVFRSNGTLVAKCPHGPACRARPHGEYAIDLTLEAPGQYHVILVVGMTGTPPGGTMNEYLHAVDDAHARVVKNQSINVR
;
A
#
# COMPACT_ATOMS: atom_id res chain seq x y z
N MET A 1 2.23 5.98 -61.93
CA MET A 1 1.23 6.42 -60.93
C MET A 1 1.05 5.29 -59.94
N THR A 2 1.73 5.38 -58.80
CA THR A 2 1.75 4.35 -57.76
C THR A 2 1.21 4.98 -56.48
N THR A 3 0.06 4.48 -56.03
CA THR A 3 -0.64 4.95 -54.84
C THR A 3 0.16 4.59 -53.59
N PRO A 4 0.39 5.52 -52.63
CA PRO A 4 1.07 5.18 -51.38
C PRO A 4 0.18 4.29 -50.52
N LYS A 5 0.76 3.17 -50.07
CA LYS A 5 0.17 2.21 -49.13
C LYS A 5 0.06 2.91 -47.76
N ARG A 6 -1.17 3.13 -47.30
CA ARG A 6 -1.50 3.66 -45.97
C ARG A 6 -0.95 2.69 -44.92
N SER A 7 0.05 3.12 -44.17
CA SER A 7 0.53 2.42 -42.98
C SER A 7 -0.54 2.47 -41.91
N VAL A 8 -1.04 1.29 -41.54
CA VAL A 8 -1.92 1.06 -40.40
C VAL A 8 -1.13 1.41 -39.14
N ALA A 9 -1.71 2.26 -38.28
CA ALA A 9 -1.15 2.60 -36.97
C ALA A 9 -0.97 1.32 -36.13
N PRO A 10 0.00 1.27 -35.22
CA PRO A 10 0.12 0.16 -34.27
C PRO A 10 -1.20 0.04 -33.50
N GLU A 11 -1.76 -1.16 -33.56
CA GLU A 11 -2.94 -1.62 -32.83
C GLU A 11 -2.75 -1.23 -31.36
N ALA A 12 -3.68 -0.45 -30.81
CA ALA A 12 -3.67 -0.10 -29.39
C ALA A 12 -3.61 -1.40 -28.59
N ASP A 13 -2.61 -1.52 -27.71
CA ASP A 13 -2.40 -2.69 -26.87
C ASP A 13 -3.71 -3.05 -26.17
N ASP A 14 -4.28 -4.19 -26.57
CA ASP A 14 -5.51 -4.72 -26.02
C ASP A 14 -5.24 -5.21 -24.59
N LEU A 15 -5.57 -4.37 -23.62
CA LEU A 15 -5.43 -4.65 -22.19
C LEU A 15 -6.54 -5.58 -21.65
N SER A 16 -7.37 -6.19 -22.52
CA SER A 16 -8.46 -7.10 -22.11
C SER A 16 -7.97 -8.37 -21.40
N GLY A 17 -6.68 -8.70 -21.49
CA GLY A 17 -6.08 -9.90 -20.90
C GLY A 17 -5.40 -9.72 -19.54
N VAL A 18 -5.40 -8.52 -18.94
CA VAL A 18 -4.69 -8.27 -17.68
C VAL A 18 -5.60 -8.64 -16.48
N PRO A 19 -5.28 -9.67 -15.68
CA PRO A 19 -6.19 -10.23 -14.67
C PRO A 19 -6.35 -9.39 -13.39
N PHE A 20 -5.88 -8.13 -13.40
CA PHE A 20 -5.81 -7.28 -12.21
C PHE A 20 -6.63 -5.98 -12.30
N ILE A 21 -7.20 -5.70 -13.47
CA ILE A 21 -7.98 -4.48 -13.70
C ILE A 21 -9.44 -4.90 -13.68
N ASP A 22 -10.19 -4.40 -12.70
CA ASP A 22 -11.62 -4.64 -12.65
C ASP A 22 -12.32 -3.96 -13.84
N ASP A 23 -13.58 -4.33 -14.10
CA ASP A 23 -14.27 -3.81 -15.29
C ASP A 23 -14.49 -2.28 -15.21
N ALA A 24 -14.51 -1.70 -14.00
CA ALA A 24 -14.65 -0.25 -13.82
C ALA A 24 -13.35 0.49 -14.19
N GLU A 25 -12.19 0.01 -13.73
CA GLU A 25 -10.87 0.55 -14.08
C GLU A 25 -10.58 0.36 -15.59
N ARG A 26 -11.11 -0.70 -16.21
CA ARG A 26 -10.98 -0.92 -17.66
C ARG A 26 -11.78 0.10 -18.46
N ASP A 27 -13.03 0.35 -18.07
CA ASP A 27 -13.89 1.35 -18.70
C ASP A 27 -13.32 2.77 -18.54
N GLU A 28 -12.71 3.06 -17.39
CA GLU A 28 -11.99 4.31 -17.14
C GLU A 28 -10.75 4.46 -18.03
N SER A 29 -9.93 3.42 -18.12
CA SER A 29 -8.73 3.41 -18.97
C SER A 29 -9.11 3.60 -20.44
N ALA A 30 -10.17 2.95 -20.90
CA ALA A 30 -10.70 3.11 -22.25
C ALA A 30 -11.20 4.54 -22.51
N TRP A 31 -11.84 5.16 -21.51
CA TRP A 31 -12.28 6.54 -21.59
C TRP A 31 -11.11 7.54 -21.68
N LEU A 32 -10.07 7.38 -20.85
CA LEU A 32 -8.88 8.25 -20.87
C LEU A 32 -8.20 8.20 -22.25
N LEU A 33 -8.06 7.00 -22.83
CA LEU A 33 -7.51 6.80 -24.17
C LEU A 33 -8.40 7.44 -25.25
N ALA A 34 -9.73 7.34 -25.12
CA ALA A 34 -10.65 7.95 -26.06
C ALA A 34 -10.61 9.49 -26.01
N ARG A 35 -10.44 10.10 -24.83
CA ARG A 35 -10.34 11.56 -24.67
C ARG A 35 -9.03 12.13 -25.20
N ASP A 36 -7.92 11.41 -25.04
CA ASP A 36 -6.62 11.83 -25.59
C ASP A 36 -6.65 11.85 -27.14
N ALA A 37 -7.40 10.92 -27.75
CA ALA A 37 -7.62 10.86 -29.18
C ALA A 37 -8.69 11.86 -29.69
N ASP A 38 -9.73 12.15 -28.92
CA ASP A 38 -10.80 13.09 -29.27
C ASP A 38 -11.20 14.00 -28.08
N PRO A 39 -10.91 15.31 -28.15
CA PRO A 39 -11.32 16.29 -27.14
C PRO A 39 -12.84 16.41 -26.95
N ARG A 40 -13.65 15.85 -27.85
CA ARG A 40 -15.12 15.83 -27.76
C ARG A 40 -15.69 14.54 -27.18
N ALA A 41 -14.84 13.64 -26.68
CA ALA A 41 -15.29 12.46 -25.96
C ALA A 41 -16.24 12.86 -24.79
N PRO A 42 -17.22 12.01 -24.44
CA PRO A 42 -18.14 12.28 -23.34
C PRO A 42 -17.40 12.57 -22.03
N ALA A 43 -18.02 13.32 -21.13
CA ALA A 43 -17.44 13.65 -19.82
C ALA A 43 -17.12 12.38 -18.99
N PRO A 44 -16.14 12.44 -18.06
CA PRO A 44 -15.84 11.30 -17.20
C PRO A 44 -17.06 10.93 -16.34
N SER A 45 -17.04 9.72 -15.76
CA SER A 45 -18.01 9.36 -14.74
C SER A 45 -17.94 10.35 -13.56
N LEU A 46 -19.04 10.48 -12.83
CA LEU A 46 -19.11 11.38 -11.67
C LEU A 46 -18.06 11.02 -10.61
N THR A 47 -17.78 9.73 -10.42
CA THR A 47 -16.74 9.23 -9.51
C THR A 47 -15.36 9.76 -9.90
N ILE A 48 -14.96 9.61 -11.16
CA ILE A 48 -13.67 10.11 -11.66
C ILE A 48 -13.57 11.63 -11.51
N ALA A 49 -14.67 12.35 -11.75
CA ALA A 49 -14.68 13.80 -11.59
C ALA A 49 -14.44 14.21 -10.12
N ILE A 50 -14.93 13.41 -9.16
CA ILE A 50 -14.72 13.62 -7.72
C ILE A 50 -13.27 13.27 -7.35
N ASP A 51 -12.78 12.10 -7.75
CA ASP A 51 -11.41 11.65 -7.44
C ASP A 51 -10.37 12.64 -8.00
N TYR A 52 -10.58 13.12 -9.23
CA TYR A 52 -9.71 14.12 -9.84
C TYR A 52 -9.79 15.47 -9.11
N ALA A 53 -10.96 15.86 -8.62
CA ALA A 53 -11.10 17.07 -7.81
C ALA A 53 -10.37 16.95 -6.47
N GLU A 54 -10.43 15.78 -5.82
CA GLU A 54 -9.69 15.49 -4.59
C GLU A 54 -8.17 15.53 -4.81
N ILE A 55 -7.68 14.92 -5.89
CA ILE A 55 -6.25 14.98 -6.24
C ILE A 55 -5.81 16.42 -6.50
N MET A 56 -6.62 17.21 -7.22
CA MET A 56 -6.33 18.61 -7.48
C MET A 56 -6.33 19.45 -6.20
N ASP A 57 -7.22 19.14 -5.24
CA ASP A 57 -7.26 19.79 -3.93
C ASP A 57 -6.01 19.45 -3.10
N LEU A 58 -5.61 18.17 -3.08
CA LEU A 58 -4.37 17.72 -2.45
C LEU A 58 -3.14 18.42 -3.05
N LEU A 59 -3.06 18.50 -4.38
CA LEU A 59 -1.97 19.20 -5.08
C LEU A 59 -1.98 20.71 -4.80
N ALA A 60 -3.15 21.33 -4.68
CA ALA A 60 -3.28 22.74 -4.33
C ALA A 60 -2.94 23.02 -2.85
N SER A 61 -3.11 22.03 -1.97
CA SER A 61 -2.79 22.11 -0.54
C SER A 61 -1.31 21.93 -0.23
N LEU A 62 -0.51 21.48 -1.21
CA LEU A 62 0.93 21.39 -1.04
C LEU A 62 1.51 22.81 -0.88
N PRO A 63 2.40 23.03 0.11
CA PRO A 63 3.09 24.31 0.22
C PRO A 63 3.83 24.58 -1.09
N PRO A 64 3.92 25.83 -1.57
CA PRO A 64 4.73 26.15 -2.73
C PRO A 64 6.19 25.81 -2.41
N GLY A 65 6.58 24.59 -2.78
CA GLY A 65 7.94 24.09 -2.67
C GLY A 65 8.85 24.93 -3.57
N ALA A 66 10.03 25.25 -3.06
CA ALA A 66 11.05 25.94 -3.84
C ALA A 66 11.29 25.19 -5.17
N SER A 67 11.27 25.91 -6.28
CA SER A 67 11.46 25.42 -7.65
C SER A 67 12.84 24.80 -7.93
N ASP A 68 13.64 24.57 -6.90
CA ASP A 68 15.07 24.27 -6.98
C ASP A 68 15.31 22.86 -6.43
N GLU A 69 14.66 21.89 -7.04
CA GLU A 69 14.66 20.53 -6.54
C GLU A 69 15.56 19.64 -7.45
N PRO A 70 16.79 19.30 -6.99
CA PRO A 70 17.80 18.58 -7.77
C PRO A 70 17.40 17.15 -8.14
N TRP A 71 16.24 16.66 -7.65
CA TRP A 71 15.72 15.34 -7.99
C TRP A 71 15.34 15.24 -9.47
N HIS A 72 14.91 16.32 -10.12
CA HIS A 72 14.51 16.27 -11.53
C HIS A 72 15.71 15.93 -12.42
N ASP A 73 16.86 16.55 -12.15
CA ASP A 73 18.12 16.25 -12.81
C ASP A 73 18.65 14.86 -12.44
N GLU A 74 18.39 14.39 -11.22
CA GLU A 74 18.80 13.05 -10.78
C GLU A 74 17.98 11.95 -11.45
N VAL A 75 16.67 12.14 -11.60
CA VAL A 75 15.76 11.25 -12.33
C VAL A 75 16.07 11.26 -13.82
N LEU A 76 16.28 12.43 -14.43
CA LEU A 76 16.67 12.53 -15.83
C LEU A 76 18.05 11.89 -16.07
N ARG A 77 19.01 12.08 -15.16
CA ARG A 77 20.33 11.44 -15.24
C ARG A 77 20.22 9.92 -15.13
N ALA A 78 19.39 9.39 -14.23
CA ALA A 78 19.12 7.96 -14.11
C ALA A 78 18.46 7.38 -15.37
N ALA A 79 17.51 8.10 -15.97
CA ALA A 79 16.87 7.68 -17.22
C ALA A 79 17.83 7.71 -18.42
N LEU A 80 18.67 8.74 -18.53
CA LEU A 80 19.63 8.89 -19.63
C LEU A 80 20.79 7.88 -19.55
N SER A 81 21.14 7.41 -18.36
CA SER A 81 22.17 6.37 -18.16
C SER A 81 21.70 4.96 -18.52
N MET A 82 20.42 4.76 -18.86
CA MET A 82 19.89 3.52 -19.42
C MET A 82 19.93 3.45 -20.95
N ALA A 83 20.49 4.44 -21.64
CA ALA A 83 20.66 4.36 -23.09
C ALA A 83 21.71 3.29 -23.46
N PRO A 84 21.37 2.26 -24.27
CA PRO A 84 22.33 1.25 -24.68
C PRO A 84 23.42 1.87 -25.55
N PRO A 85 24.71 1.49 -25.38
CA PRO A 85 25.78 2.06 -26.18
C PRO A 85 25.61 1.71 -27.65
N SER A 86 25.40 2.74 -28.48
CA SER A 86 25.41 2.61 -29.93
C SER A 86 26.84 2.39 -30.42
N ARG A 87 27.22 1.13 -30.69
CA ARG A 87 28.53 0.78 -31.26
C ARG A 87 28.42 -0.33 -32.33
N PRO A 88 29.41 -0.39 -33.25
CA PRO A 88 29.19 -0.50 -34.69
C PRO A 88 28.93 -1.93 -35.20
N TRP A 89 28.27 -2.04 -36.35
CA TRP A 89 27.59 -3.24 -36.91
C TRP A 89 28.44 -4.53 -37.11
N TRP A 90 29.74 -4.55 -36.82
CA TRP A 90 30.71 -5.44 -37.46
C TRP A 90 30.97 -6.74 -36.66
N ARG A 91 30.37 -6.91 -35.48
CA ARG A 91 30.64 -8.05 -34.57
C ARG A 91 29.45 -9.00 -34.35
N ARG A 92 28.64 -9.27 -35.37
CA ARG A 92 27.44 -10.13 -35.24
C ARG A 92 27.70 -11.65 -35.19
N ALA A 93 28.94 -12.13 -35.32
CA ALA A 93 29.21 -13.57 -35.36
C ALA A 93 29.52 -14.23 -33.99
N ALA A 94 29.95 -13.47 -32.98
CA ALA A 94 30.38 -14.03 -31.69
C ALA A 94 29.27 -14.07 -30.61
N ILE A 95 28.12 -13.41 -30.84
CA ILE A 95 27.05 -13.18 -29.85
C ILE A 95 25.95 -14.25 -29.94
N ARG A 96 26.28 -15.49 -30.35
CA ARG A 96 25.32 -16.61 -30.29
C ARG A 96 25.52 -17.51 -29.07
N TRP A 97 26.66 -17.39 -28.38
CA TRP A 97 26.94 -18.18 -27.17
C TRP A 97 26.82 -17.39 -25.86
N ALA A 98 26.82 -16.05 -25.90
CA ALA A 98 26.70 -15.21 -24.70
C ALA A 98 25.24 -14.95 -24.27
N THR A 99 24.27 -15.15 -25.16
CA THR A 99 22.84 -14.88 -24.90
C THR A 99 22.20 -15.88 -23.94
N ALA A 100 22.74 -17.10 -23.83
CA ALA A 100 22.27 -18.08 -22.85
C ALA A 100 22.61 -17.68 -21.40
N GLY A 101 23.73 -16.98 -21.19
CA GLY A 101 24.15 -16.54 -19.84
C GLY A 101 23.41 -15.31 -19.33
N ALA A 102 23.12 -14.34 -20.21
CA ALA A 102 22.43 -13.10 -19.82
C ALA A 102 20.95 -13.32 -19.48
N LEU A 103 20.26 -14.23 -20.17
CA LEU A 103 18.88 -14.61 -19.85
C LEU A 103 18.78 -15.35 -18.50
N ALA A 104 19.77 -16.19 -18.16
CA ALA A 104 19.82 -16.85 -16.86
C ALA A 104 20.06 -15.87 -15.71
N ALA A 105 20.92 -14.85 -15.90
CA ALA A 105 21.18 -13.82 -14.89
C ALA A 105 19.99 -12.86 -14.68
N ALA A 106 19.29 -12.47 -15.74
CA ALA A 106 18.08 -11.65 -15.65
C ALA A 106 16.92 -12.41 -14.98
N ALA A 107 16.74 -13.70 -15.31
CA ALA A 107 15.75 -14.55 -14.65
C ALA A 107 16.08 -14.75 -13.16
N ALA A 108 17.35 -14.96 -12.80
CA ALA A 108 17.77 -15.06 -11.41
C ALA A 108 17.52 -13.76 -10.62
N ALA A 109 17.74 -12.59 -11.24
CA ALA A 109 17.45 -11.30 -10.62
C ALA A 109 15.95 -11.07 -10.40
N VAL A 110 15.09 -11.45 -11.36
CA VAL A 110 13.63 -11.36 -11.24
C VAL A 110 13.09 -12.35 -10.18
N VAL A 111 13.67 -13.55 -10.10
CA VAL A 111 13.33 -14.51 -9.04
C VAL A 111 13.77 -13.99 -7.67
N LEU A 112 14.94 -13.34 -7.56
CA LEU A 112 15.41 -12.73 -6.31
C LEU A 112 14.55 -11.54 -5.88
N THR A 113 14.04 -10.72 -6.80
CA THR A 113 13.15 -9.60 -6.47
C THR A 113 11.73 -10.07 -6.12
N LEU A 114 11.25 -11.16 -6.70
CA LEU A 114 9.97 -11.77 -6.33
C LEU A 114 10.04 -12.51 -4.99
N ILE A 115 11.17 -13.15 -4.66
CA ILE A 115 11.37 -13.81 -3.36
C ILE A 115 11.61 -12.80 -2.23
N SER A 116 12.17 -11.62 -2.52
CA SER A 116 12.43 -10.59 -1.52
C SER A 116 11.26 -9.66 -1.22
N ARG A 117 10.09 -9.82 -1.88
CA ARG A 117 8.81 -9.31 -1.38
C ARG A 117 8.39 -10.15 -0.17
N ALA A 118 8.97 -9.81 0.98
CA ALA A 118 8.57 -10.38 2.25
C ALA A 118 7.05 -10.17 2.45
N PRO A 119 6.32 -11.18 2.92
CA PRO A 119 4.90 -11.03 3.25
C PRO A 119 4.77 -9.92 4.28
N VAL A 120 4.05 -8.87 3.91
CA VAL A 120 3.80 -7.71 4.77
C VAL A 120 2.92 -8.22 5.93
N ALA A 121 3.31 -7.91 7.16
CA ALA A 121 2.42 -8.16 8.28
C ALA A 121 1.21 -7.23 8.12
N GLU A 122 0.02 -7.81 8.08
CA GLU A 122 -1.22 -7.10 7.79
C GLU A 122 -1.97 -6.84 9.10
N LEU A 123 -2.47 -5.62 9.26
CA LEU A 123 -3.34 -5.22 10.36
C LEU A 123 -4.68 -4.79 9.78
N GLU A 124 -5.72 -5.46 10.21
CA GLU A 124 -7.11 -5.13 9.91
C GLU A 124 -7.78 -4.64 11.19
N VAL A 125 -8.47 -3.51 11.09
CA VAL A 125 -9.15 -2.87 12.21
C VAL A 125 -10.60 -2.68 11.82
N GLU A 126 -11.49 -3.39 12.52
CA GLU A 126 -12.92 -3.33 12.30
C GLU A 126 -13.61 -2.84 13.58
N THR A 127 -14.64 -2.01 13.41
CA THR A 127 -15.48 -1.54 14.51
C THR A 127 -16.91 -1.99 14.29
N TYR A 128 -17.44 -2.74 15.25
CA TYR A 128 -18.77 -3.28 15.24
C TYR A 128 -19.63 -2.51 16.24
N SER A 129 -20.71 -1.89 15.77
CA SER A 129 -21.72 -1.31 16.66
C SER A 129 -22.79 -2.35 16.98
N PRO A 130 -23.10 -2.63 18.26
CA PRO A 130 -24.19 -3.53 18.62
C PRO A 130 -25.56 -2.98 18.22
N ASP A 131 -25.68 -1.67 18.00
CA ASP A 131 -26.87 -1.04 17.44
C ASP A 131 -26.88 -1.21 15.91
N LEU A 132 -27.57 -2.26 15.44
CA LEU A 132 -27.77 -2.59 14.02
C LEU A 132 -28.32 -1.42 13.17
N ALA A 133 -28.92 -0.41 13.79
CA ALA A 133 -29.40 0.79 13.11
C ALA A 133 -28.28 1.67 12.53
N ARG A 134 -27.02 1.47 12.96
CA ARG A 134 -25.87 2.25 12.49
C ARG A 134 -25.07 1.58 11.38
N SER A 135 -25.20 0.29 11.07
CA SER A 135 -24.12 -0.45 10.38
C SER A 135 -23.85 -0.14 8.90
N HIS A 136 -24.36 0.94 8.30
CA HIS A 136 -24.29 1.17 6.84
C HIS A 136 -23.80 2.55 6.38
N SER A 137 -23.15 3.33 7.24
CA SER A 137 -22.55 4.61 6.85
C SER A 137 -21.03 4.56 7.04
N GLU A 138 -20.29 4.80 5.96
CA GLU A 138 -18.81 4.84 5.91
C GLU A 138 -18.21 5.97 6.79
N ASP A 139 -19.04 6.87 7.33
CA ASP A 139 -18.63 8.02 8.15
C ASP A 139 -18.89 7.84 9.66
N LEU A 140 -19.26 6.64 10.10
CA LEU A 140 -19.59 6.45 11.50
C LEU A 140 -18.34 6.34 12.36
N GLN A 141 -18.06 7.43 13.06
CA GLN A 141 -17.06 7.44 14.12
C GLN A 141 -17.48 6.49 15.23
N PRO A 142 -16.56 5.64 15.73
CA PRO A 142 -16.84 4.75 16.85
C PRO A 142 -17.33 5.53 18.07
N VAL A 143 -18.27 4.97 18.80
CA VAL A 143 -18.79 5.54 20.06
C VAL A 143 -18.50 4.64 21.23
N VAL A 144 -18.60 5.20 22.43
CA VAL A 144 -18.57 4.41 23.67
C VAL A 144 -19.64 3.30 23.63
N GLY A 145 -19.23 2.07 23.91
CA GLY A 145 -20.06 0.87 23.87
C GLY A 145 -19.90 0.03 22.60
N ASP A 146 -19.33 0.58 21.53
CA ASP A 146 -19.00 -0.19 20.33
C ASP A 146 -17.88 -1.22 20.62
N GLN A 147 -17.86 -2.29 19.83
CA GLN A 147 -16.86 -3.34 19.89
C GLN A 147 -15.78 -3.10 18.83
N LEU A 148 -14.56 -2.89 19.28
CA LEU A 148 -13.37 -2.84 18.44
C LEU A 148 -12.81 -4.26 18.26
N VAL A 149 -12.71 -4.71 17.02
CA VAL A 149 -12.09 -5.98 16.63
C VAL A 149 -10.83 -5.65 15.84
N VAL A 150 -9.68 -6.02 16.38
CA VAL A 150 -8.39 -5.80 15.74
C VAL A 150 -7.79 -7.14 15.38
N THR A 151 -7.57 -7.39 14.10
CA THR A 151 -6.97 -8.63 13.61
C THR A 151 -5.60 -8.35 13.02
N ALA A 152 -4.58 -9.09 13.45
CA ALA A 152 -3.24 -9.02 12.92
C ALA A 152 -2.82 -10.37 12.33
N HIS A 153 -2.36 -10.36 11.08
CA HIS A 153 -1.84 -11.53 10.39
C HIS A 153 -0.32 -11.41 10.24
N THR A 154 0.40 -12.35 10.84
CA THR A 154 1.86 -12.27 10.91
C THR A 154 2.50 -13.66 10.91
N ARG A 155 3.57 -13.80 10.12
CA ARG A 155 4.38 -15.03 10.06
C ARG A 155 5.54 -15.02 11.04
N GLU A 156 5.82 -13.88 11.65
CA GLU A 156 6.90 -13.66 12.61
C GLU A 156 6.35 -13.45 14.02
N THR A 157 7.24 -13.48 15.01
CA THR A 157 6.89 -13.09 16.37
C THR A 157 6.43 -11.64 16.37
N SER A 158 5.20 -11.42 16.85
CA SER A 158 4.56 -10.11 16.87
C SER A 158 3.96 -9.80 18.23
N ASP A 159 3.79 -8.51 18.48
CA ASP A 159 3.12 -7.98 19.66
C ASP A 159 2.11 -6.93 19.19
N LEU A 160 0.83 -7.22 19.40
CA LEU A 160 -0.28 -6.33 19.06
C LEU A 160 -0.79 -5.71 20.36
N ARG A 161 -0.89 -4.38 20.41
CA ARG A 161 -1.35 -3.66 21.60
C ARG A 161 -2.35 -2.58 21.26
N VAL A 162 -3.27 -2.33 22.19
CA VAL A 162 -4.21 -1.22 22.15
C VAL A 162 -4.00 -0.35 23.39
N PHE A 163 -3.67 0.92 23.19
CA PHE A 163 -3.50 1.91 24.24
C PHE A 163 -4.59 2.97 24.18
N ARG A 164 -4.89 3.63 25.30
CA ARG A 164 -5.61 4.91 25.32
C ARG A 164 -4.65 6.08 25.11
N SER A 165 -5.19 7.25 24.80
CA SER A 165 -4.44 8.51 24.60
C SER A 165 -3.58 8.92 25.79
N ASN A 166 -3.98 8.55 27.01
CA ASN A 166 -3.19 8.76 28.23
C ASN A 166 -2.01 7.77 28.37
N GLY A 167 -1.79 6.90 27.37
CA GLY A 167 -0.75 5.89 27.34
C GLY A 167 -1.10 4.60 28.09
N THR A 168 -2.29 4.47 28.68
CA THR A 168 -2.69 3.25 29.41
C THR A 168 -2.93 2.09 28.44
N LEU A 169 -2.30 0.94 28.71
CA LEU A 169 -2.54 -0.31 27.98
C LEU A 169 -3.96 -0.84 28.30
N VAL A 170 -4.75 -1.10 27.27
CA VAL A 170 -6.11 -1.64 27.38
C VAL A 170 -6.17 -3.12 27.00
N ALA A 171 -5.49 -3.49 25.92
CA ALA A 171 -5.47 -4.87 25.44
C ALA A 171 -4.12 -5.22 24.77
N LYS A 172 -3.79 -6.51 24.77
CA LYS A 172 -2.52 -7.03 24.23
C LYS A 172 -2.70 -8.44 23.68
N CYS A 173 -2.07 -8.75 22.55
CA CYS A 173 -1.81 -10.10 22.08
C CYS A 173 -0.29 -10.32 21.93
N PRO A 174 0.25 -11.51 22.25
CA PRO A 174 -0.48 -12.78 22.47
C PRO A 174 -0.91 -13.09 23.91
N HIS A 175 -0.51 -12.30 24.92
CA HIS A 175 -0.63 -12.68 26.34
C HIS A 175 -1.56 -11.79 27.19
N GLY A 176 -2.39 -10.93 26.57
CA GLY A 176 -3.26 -10.00 27.29
C GLY A 176 -4.72 -10.44 27.37
N PRO A 177 -5.52 -9.71 28.17
CA PRO A 177 -6.96 -9.86 28.17
C PRO A 177 -7.52 -9.48 26.79
N ALA A 178 -8.69 -10.02 26.45
CA ALA A 178 -9.35 -9.84 25.15
C ALA A 178 -8.60 -10.42 23.93
N CYS A 179 -7.42 -11.01 24.12
CA CYS A 179 -6.68 -11.66 23.04
C CYS A 179 -7.28 -13.03 22.68
N ARG A 180 -7.43 -13.26 21.38
CA ARG A 180 -7.77 -14.55 20.78
C ARG A 180 -6.66 -14.92 19.79
N ALA A 181 -5.89 -15.94 20.12
CA ALA A 181 -4.97 -16.54 19.16
C ALA A 181 -5.75 -17.46 18.21
N ARG A 182 -5.62 -17.24 16.91
CA ARG A 182 -6.20 -18.08 15.87
C ARG A 182 -5.10 -18.93 15.22
N PRO A 183 -5.48 -20.00 14.48
CA PRO A 183 -4.52 -20.78 13.70
C PRO A 183 -3.70 -19.90 12.76
N HIS A 184 -2.52 -20.36 12.35
CA HIS A 184 -1.67 -19.70 11.33
C HIS A 184 -1.07 -18.33 11.71
N GLY A 185 -0.90 -18.03 13.00
CA GLY A 185 -0.21 -16.80 13.43
C GLY A 185 -1.08 -15.54 13.36
N GLU A 186 -2.40 -15.74 13.33
CA GLU A 186 -3.38 -14.66 13.43
C GLU A 186 -3.71 -14.37 14.90
N TYR A 187 -3.73 -13.09 15.26
CA TYR A 187 -4.13 -12.61 16.57
C TYR A 187 -5.31 -11.66 16.42
N ALA A 188 -6.35 -11.87 17.22
CA ALA A 188 -7.49 -10.97 17.28
C ALA A 188 -7.64 -10.38 18.68
N ILE A 189 -7.94 -9.08 18.78
CA ILE A 189 -8.32 -8.42 20.03
C ILE A 189 -9.77 -7.96 19.89
N ASP A 190 -10.64 -8.47 20.77
CA ASP A 190 -12.05 -8.11 20.83
C ASP A 190 -12.29 -7.24 22.08
N LEU A 191 -12.35 -5.92 21.91
CA LEU A 191 -12.43 -4.95 23.01
C LEU A 191 -13.70 -4.11 22.93
N THR A 192 -14.43 -3.93 24.03
CA THR A 192 -15.49 -2.92 24.12
C THR A 192 -14.89 -1.55 24.44
N LEU A 193 -15.30 -0.51 23.71
CA LEU A 193 -14.84 0.86 23.92
C LEU A 193 -15.55 1.48 25.13
N GLU A 194 -14.90 1.48 26.30
CA GLU A 194 -15.57 1.87 27.56
C GLU A 194 -15.53 3.37 27.87
N ALA A 195 -14.70 4.14 27.18
CA ALA A 195 -14.51 5.56 27.44
C ALA A 195 -14.24 6.32 26.14
N PRO A 196 -14.70 7.58 26.04
CA PRO A 196 -14.44 8.41 24.88
C PRO A 196 -12.96 8.84 24.88
N GLY A 197 -12.46 9.18 23.69
CA GLY A 197 -11.08 9.59 23.47
C GLY A 197 -10.39 8.79 22.38
N GLN A 198 -9.09 9.02 22.25
CA GLN A 198 -8.28 8.38 21.21
C GLN A 198 -7.70 7.06 21.74
N TYR A 199 -7.79 6.02 20.92
CA TYR A 199 -7.14 4.73 21.13
C TYR A 199 -6.04 4.56 20.07
N HIS A 200 -4.92 3.95 20.45
CA HIS A 200 -3.79 3.67 19.56
C HIS A 200 -3.60 2.17 19.45
N VAL A 201 -3.75 1.65 18.23
CA VAL A 201 -3.50 0.25 17.89
C VAL A 201 -2.12 0.17 17.27
N ILE A 202 -1.23 -0.61 17.90
CA ILE A 202 0.17 -0.72 17.51
C ILE A 202 0.50 -2.19 17.28
N LEU A 203 0.95 -2.51 16.06
CA LEU A 203 1.47 -3.82 15.69
C LEU A 203 2.99 -3.73 15.53
N VAL A 204 3.70 -4.54 16.30
CA VAL A 204 5.16 -4.67 16.24
C VAL A 204 5.53 -6.09 15.85
N VAL A 205 6.57 -6.24 15.02
CA VAL A 205 7.15 -7.54 14.64
C VAL A 205 8.64 -7.58 14.97
N GLY A 206 9.16 -8.79 15.18
CA GLY A 206 10.57 -9.02 15.50
C GLY A 206 10.93 -8.80 16.97
N MET A 207 9.94 -8.55 17.84
CA MET A 207 10.17 -8.40 19.28
C MET A 207 9.80 -9.68 20.02
N THR A 208 10.68 -10.14 20.93
CA THR A 208 10.40 -11.25 21.84
C THR A 208 10.55 -10.77 23.29
N GLY A 209 9.70 -11.28 24.20
CA GLY A 209 9.78 -10.92 25.62
C GLY A 209 9.33 -9.50 25.94
N THR A 210 8.27 -9.01 25.28
CA THR A 210 7.78 -7.65 25.49
C THR A 210 7.27 -7.42 26.92
N PRO A 211 7.54 -6.25 27.54
CA PRO A 211 7.09 -5.96 28.90
C PRO A 211 5.58 -6.20 29.05
N PRO A 212 5.13 -6.88 30.12
CA PRO A 212 3.72 -7.26 30.27
C PRO A 212 2.78 -6.07 30.46
N GLY A 213 3.29 -4.96 30.97
CA GLY A 213 2.58 -3.69 31.14
C GLY A 213 3.49 -2.50 30.82
N GLY A 214 2.98 -1.30 31.08
CA GLY A 214 3.70 -0.05 30.85
C GLY A 214 2.87 0.97 30.08
N THR A 215 3.37 2.19 30.01
CA THR A 215 2.79 3.24 29.18
C THR A 215 3.14 3.01 27.70
N MET A 216 2.39 3.65 26.79
CA MET A 216 2.70 3.61 25.36
C MET A 216 4.15 4.07 25.06
N ASN A 217 4.64 5.09 25.76
CA ASN A 217 6.01 5.60 25.55
C ASN A 217 7.07 4.58 26.00
N GLU A 218 6.89 3.96 27.17
CA GLU A 218 7.79 2.90 27.64
C GLU A 218 7.81 1.72 26.67
N TYR A 219 6.64 1.37 26.13
CA TYR A 219 6.54 0.32 25.11
C TYR A 219 7.30 0.69 23.83
N LEU A 220 7.11 1.89 23.30
CA LEU A 220 7.79 2.34 22.09
C LEU A 220 9.31 2.44 22.28
N HIS A 221 9.78 2.87 23.46
CA HIS A 221 11.20 2.82 23.79
C HIS A 221 11.74 1.39 23.81
N ALA A 222 11.01 0.44 24.43
CA ALA A 222 11.43 -0.96 24.44
C ALA A 222 11.45 -1.59 23.03
N VAL A 223 10.54 -1.15 22.15
CA VAL A 223 10.52 -1.57 20.74
C VAL A 223 11.76 -1.07 20.01
N ASP A 224 12.14 0.19 20.23
CA ASP A 224 13.35 0.80 19.67
C ASP A 224 14.63 0.10 20.18
N ASP A 225 14.74 -0.10 21.50
CA ASP A 225 15.86 -0.80 22.13
C ASP A 225 16.03 -2.22 21.57
N ALA A 226 14.92 -2.91 21.32
CA ALA A 226 14.90 -4.26 20.74
C ALA A 226 15.19 -4.28 19.24
N HIS A 227 15.36 -3.13 18.58
CA HIS A 227 15.46 -2.98 17.12
C HIS A 227 14.27 -3.65 16.40
N ALA A 228 13.12 -3.66 17.06
CA ALA A 228 11.90 -4.24 16.51
C ALA A 228 11.20 -3.24 15.60
N ARG A 229 10.41 -3.76 14.65
CA ARG A 229 9.77 -2.93 13.63
C ARG A 229 8.32 -2.66 13.99
N VAL A 230 7.95 -1.39 14.10
CA VAL A 230 6.54 -0.98 14.10
C VAL A 230 6.01 -1.12 12.68
N VAL A 231 5.08 -2.06 12.48
CA VAL A 231 4.46 -2.30 11.18
C VAL A 231 3.33 -1.30 10.94
N LYS A 232 2.53 -1.06 11.98
CA LYS A 232 1.37 -0.18 11.92
C LYS A 232 1.15 0.50 13.26
N ASN A 233 0.83 1.78 13.20
CA ASN A 233 0.33 2.58 14.31
C ASN A 233 -0.91 3.31 13.82
N GLN A 234 -2.09 2.91 14.29
CA GLN A 234 -3.37 3.46 13.87
C GLN A 234 -4.08 4.07 15.07
N SER A 235 -4.54 5.30 14.92
CA SER A 235 -5.35 5.97 15.93
C SER A 235 -6.84 5.89 15.59
N ILE A 236 -7.66 5.64 16.61
CA ILE A 236 -9.11 5.55 16.51
C ILE A 236 -9.71 6.56 17.49
N ASN A 237 -10.52 7.49 16.99
CA ASN A 237 -11.19 8.49 17.81
C ASN A 237 -12.59 7.99 18.20
N VAL A 238 -12.84 7.88 19.51
CA VAL A 238 -14.11 7.41 20.07
C VAL A 238 -14.87 8.60 20.68
N ARG A 239 -16.13 8.77 20.29
CA ARG A 239 -17.02 9.83 20.80
C ARG A 239 -17.89 9.38 21.97
#